data_AF-A0A965YZI6-F1
#
_entry.id   AF-A0A965YZI6-F1
#
_cell.length_a   1.000
_cell.length_b   1.000
_cell.length_c   1.000
_cell.angle_alpha   90.00
_cell.angle_beta   90.00
_cell.angle_gamma   90.00
#
_symmetry.space_group_name_H-M   'P 1'
#
loop_
_entity.id
_entity.type
_entity.pdbx_description
1 polymer ?
#
loop_
_entity_poly.entity_id
_entity_poly.type
_entity_poly.pdbx_seq_one_letter_code
_entity_poly.pdbx_strand_id
1 'polypeptide(L)'
;NVYRLPGAKRKKLHLAAVFACNFVNHLYLLSSDIIAEEDIPFEVLLPLIAETAAKVKEMAPAAAQTGPAVRGDEKVMQQHLDQIADSRLRDIYRQLSESITEISKRNQLLT
;
A
#
# COMPACT_ATOMS: atom_id res chain seq x y z
N ASN A 1 17.82 3.04 -19.80
CA ASN A 1 18.04 4.47 -19.51
C ASN A 1 18.87 4.63 -18.24
N VAL A 2 19.98 5.38 -18.29
CA VAL A 2 20.80 5.70 -17.11
C VAL A 2 20.64 7.18 -16.78
N TYR A 3 20.16 7.51 -15.58
CA TYR A 3 20.00 8.89 -15.12
C TYR A 3 21.13 9.28 -14.16
N ARG A 4 21.89 10.33 -14.48
CA ARG A 4 22.90 10.91 -13.57
C ARG A 4 22.26 12.00 -12.72
N LEU A 5 22.29 11.82 -11.39
CA LEU A 5 21.67 12.73 -10.43
C LEU A 5 22.71 13.33 -9.48
N PRO A 6 22.64 14.65 -9.19
CA PRO A 6 23.41 15.28 -8.11
C PRO A 6 23.11 14.67 -6.73
N GLY A 7 24.01 14.86 -5.76
CA GLY A 7 23.92 14.26 -4.43
C GLY A 7 22.57 14.43 -3.72
N ALA A 8 22.00 15.64 -3.72
CA ALA A 8 20.69 15.91 -3.10
C ALA A 8 19.54 15.15 -3.79
N LYS A 9 19.52 15.10 -5.13
CA LYS A 9 18.51 14.34 -5.88
C LYS A 9 18.62 12.84 -5.64
N ARG A 10 19.85 12.31 -5.48
CA ARG A 10 20.06 10.90 -5.11
C ARG A 10 19.49 10.56 -3.74
N LYS A 11 19.66 11.43 -2.74
CA LYS A 11 19.07 11.23 -1.40
C LYS A 11 17.54 11.17 -1.47
N LYS A 12 16.92 12.07 -2.25
CA LYS A 12 15.46 12.06 -2.44
C LYS A 12 14.98 10.80 -3.19
N LEU A 13 15.71 10.38 -4.23
CA LEU A 13 15.43 9.14 -4.94
C LEU A 13 15.53 7.93 -4.00
N HIS A 14 16.55 7.87 -3.15
CA HIS A 14 16.70 6.78 -2.18
C HIS A 14 15.52 6.74 -1.20
N LEU A 15 15.11 7.88 -0.65
CA LEU A 15 13.90 7.95 0.19
C LEU A 15 12.66 7.43 -0.56
N ALA A 16 12.47 7.84 -1.81
CA ALA A 16 11.35 7.33 -2.61
C ALA A 16 11.43 5.81 -2.85
N ALA A 17 12.63 5.27 -3.06
CA ALA A 17 12.85 3.83 -3.21
C ALA A 17 12.59 3.05 -1.92
N VAL A 18 12.86 3.63 -0.75
CA VAL A 18 12.48 3.02 0.54
C VAL A 18 10.97 2.82 0.63
N PHE A 19 10.17 3.82 0.25
CA PHE A 19 8.72 3.68 0.18
C PHE A 19 8.28 2.67 -0.88
N ALA A 20 8.83 2.75 -2.09
CA ALA A 20 8.39 1.94 -3.22
C ALA A 20 8.79 0.45 -3.13
N CYS A 21 9.86 0.14 -2.40
CA CYS A 21 10.43 -1.21 -2.36
C CYS A 21 10.55 -1.76 -0.95
N ASN A 22 11.20 -1.04 -0.03
CA ASN A 22 11.50 -1.59 1.30
C ASN A 22 10.24 -1.68 2.16
N PHE A 23 9.45 -0.60 2.22
CA PHE A 23 8.19 -0.62 2.97
C PHE A 23 7.19 -1.57 2.35
N VAL A 24 7.09 -1.61 1.02
CA VAL A 24 6.23 -2.57 0.31
C VAL A 24 6.59 -4.03 0.64
N ASN A 25 7.88 -4.38 0.69
CA ASN A 25 8.30 -5.72 1.12
C ASN A 25 7.92 -6.02 2.58
N HIS A 26 8.00 -5.02 3.46
CA HIS A 26 7.54 -5.18 4.84
C HIS A 26 6.02 -5.40 4.91
N LEU A 27 5.23 -4.75 4.05
CA LEU A 27 3.79 -5.02 3.95
C LEU A 27 3.51 -6.45 3.46
N TYR A 28 4.37 -7.04 2.63
CA TYR A 28 4.26 -8.46 2.25
C TYR A 28 4.48 -9.38 3.45
N LEU A 29 5.48 -9.09 4.30
CA LEU A 29 5.70 -9.83 5.55
C LEU A 29 4.47 -9.75 6.45
N LEU A 30 3.95 -8.55 6.72
CA LEU A 30 2.75 -8.38 7.56
C LEU A 30 1.53 -9.09 6.96
N SER A 31 1.40 -9.10 5.63
CA SER A 31 0.33 -9.84 4.96
C SER A 31 0.48 -11.35 5.11
N SER A 32 1.73 -11.84 5.06
CA SER A 32 2.05 -13.26 5.29
C SER A 32 1.70 -13.67 6.71
N ASP A 33 2.02 -12.83 7.70
CA ASP A 33 1.72 -13.12 9.11
C ASP A 33 0.21 -13.20 9.35
N ILE A 34 -0.59 -12.26 8.79
CA ILE A 34 -2.06 -12.26 8.91
C ILE A 34 -2.67 -13.58 8.41
N ILE A 35 -2.27 -14.04 7.22
CA ILE A 35 -2.91 -15.22 6.60
C ILE A 35 -2.35 -16.55 7.15
N ALA A 36 -1.15 -16.51 7.74
CA ALA A 36 -0.56 -17.66 8.41
C ALA A 36 -1.32 -18.04 9.69
N GLU A 37 -2.01 -17.10 10.35
CA GLU A 37 -2.92 -17.39 11.48
C GLU A 37 -4.06 -18.36 11.10
N GLU A 38 -4.40 -18.42 9.81
CA GLU A 38 -5.46 -19.25 9.24
C GLU A 38 -4.91 -20.41 8.37
N ASP A 39 -3.62 -20.74 8.50
CA ASP A 39 -2.92 -21.78 7.71
C ASP A 39 -2.99 -21.56 6.18
N ILE A 40 -3.17 -20.31 5.74
CA ILE A 40 -3.23 -19.98 4.31
C ILE A 40 -1.81 -19.72 3.78
N PRO A 41 -1.36 -20.41 2.71
CA PRO A 41 -0.02 -20.24 2.17
C PRO A 41 0.16 -18.88 1.48
N PHE A 42 1.33 -18.24 1.66
CA PHE A 42 1.63 -16.91 1.12
C PHE A 42 1.51 -16.82 -0.41
N GLU A 43 1.72 -17.93 -1.10
CA GLU A 43 1.66 -18.07 -2.56
C GLU A 43 0.33 -17.58 -3.14
N VAL A 44 -0.77 -17.61 -2.38
CA VAL A 44 -2.08 -17.10 -2.83
C VAL A 44 -2.06 -15.58 -3.07
N LEU A 45 -1.15 -14.85 -2.43
CA LEU A 45 -1.01 -13.39 -2.59
C LEU A 45 -0.14 -13.02 -3.80
N LEU A 46 0.70 -13.92 -4.30
CA LEU A 46 1.65 -13.62 -5.38
C LEU A 46 0.98 -13.07 -6.66
N PRO A 47 -0.15 -13.63 -7.15
CA PRO A 47 -0.84 -13.07 -8.31
C PRO A 47 -1.37 -11.65 -8.06
N LEU A 48 -1.91 -11.37 -6.87
CA LEU A 48 -2.45 -10.06 -6.50
C LEU A 48 -1.34 -9.00 -6.39
N ILE A 49 -0.21 -9.39 -5.82
CA ILE A 49 1.00 -8.56 -5.73
C ILE A 49 1.50 -8.24 -7.15
N ALA A 50 1.60 -9.25 -8.02
CA ALA A 50 2.06 -9.09 -9.39
C ALA A 50 1.14 -8.17 -10.20
N GLU A 51 -0.19 -8.33 -10.08
CA GLU A 51 -1.17 -7.47 -10.74
C GLU A 51 -1.03 -6.01 -10.28
N THR A 52 -0.87 -5.79 -8.98
CA THR A 52 -0.70 -4.44 -8.40
C THR A 52 0.56 -3.77 -8.94
N ALA A 53 1.68 -4.49 -8.99
CA ALA A 53 2.93 -3.99 -9.55
C ALA A 53 2.87 -3.79 -11.08
N ALA A 54 2.05 -4.56 -11.79
CA ALA A 54 1.85 -4.39 -13.22
C ALA A 54 1.04 -3.12 -13.53
N LYS A 55 -0.02 -2.82 -12.77
CA LYS A 55 -0.89 -1.64 -13.00
C LYS A 55 -0.11 -0.32 -13.05
N VAL A 56 0.88 -0.14 -12.17
CA VAL A 56 1.67 1.11 -12.12
C VAL A 56 2.62 1.29 -13.32
N LYS A 57 2.76 0.28 -14.18
CA LYS A 57 3.46 0.41 -15.48
C LYS A 57 2.56 1.01 -16.55
N GLU A 58 1.25 0.79 -16.46
CA GLU A 58 0.26 1.18 -17.46
C GLU A 58 -0.50 2.45 -17.09
N MET A 59 -0.60 2.77 -15.80
CA MET A 59 -1.30 3.96 -15.31
C MET A 59 -0.60 4.60 -14.10
N ALA A 60 -0.92 5.87 -13.83
CA ALA A 60 -0.39 6.58 -12.69
C ALA A 60 -0.80 5.90 -11.36
N PRO A 61 0.07 5.88 -10.32
CA PRO A 61 -0.27 5.25 -9.03
C PRO A 61 -1.59 5.73 -8.42
N ALA A 62 -1.92 7.01 -8.57
CA ALA A 62 -3.19 7.56 -8.09
C ALA A 62 -4.43 6.94 -8.77
N ALA A 63 -4.32 6.58 -10.05
CA ALA A 63 -5.39 5.92 -10.79
C ALA A 63 -5.43 4.40 -10.55
N ALA A 64 -4.29 3.79 -10.25
CA ALA A 64 -4.19 2.37 -9.91
C ALA A 64 -4.71 2.05 -8.49
N GLN A 65 -4.80 3.06 -7.62
CA GLN A 65 -5.22 2.89 -6.23
C GLN A 65 -6.70 2.48 -6.16
N THR A 66 -6.97 1.37 -5.46
CA THR A 66 -8.33 0.85 -5.23
C THR A 66 -8.50 0.47 -3.75
N GLY A 67 -9.63 -0.18 -3.41
CA GLY A 67 -9.90 -0.68 -2.06
C GLY A 67 -10.90 0.17 -1.27
N PRO A 68 -11.24 -0.26 -0.04
CA PRO A 68 -12.27 0.39 0.78
C PRO A 68 -11.91 1.82 1.17
N ALA A 69 -10.63 2.12 1.44
CA ALA A 69 -10.17 3.47 1.76
C ALA A 69 -10.39 4.48 0.62
N VAL A 70 -10.20 4.08 -0.64
CA VAL A 70 -10.50 4.94 -1.80
C VAL A 70 -11.98 5.27 -1.89
N ARG A 71 -12.84 4.30 -1.56
CA ARG A 71 -14.30 4.40 -1.62
C ARG A 71 -14.92 5.05 -0.37
N GLY A 72 -14.15 5.26 0.69
CA GLY A 72 -14.68 5.70 1.99
C GLY A 72 -15.58 4.66 2.65
N ASP A 73 -15.31 3.36 2.43
CA ASP A 73 -16.12 2.26 2.98
C ASP A 73 -15.75 1.99 4.44
N GLU A 74 -16.22 2.88 5.33
CA GLU A 74 -15.91 2.84 6.77
C GLU A 74 -16.33 1.53 7.43
N LYS A 75 -17.45 0.94 6.97
CA LYS A 75 -17.93 -0.34 7.50
C LYS A 75 -16.94 -1.46 7.23
N VAL A 76 -16.46 -1.59 5.99
CA VAL A 76 -15.46 -2.62 5.64
C VAL A 76 -14.13 -2.35 6.34
N MET A 77 -13.69 -1.10 6.44
CA MET A 77 -12.46 -0.77 7.17
C MET A 77 -12.54 -1.11 8.66
N GLN A 78 -13.70 -0.88 9.30
CA GLN A 78 -13.92 -1.27 10.69
C GLN A 78 -13.89 -2.80 10.84
N GLN A 79 -14.53 -3.54 9.93
CA GLN A 79 -14.49 -5.00 9.93
C GLN A 79 -13.07 -5.57 9.78
N HIS A 80 -12.22 -4.95 8.97
CA HIS A 80 -10.80 -5.34 8.90
C HIS A 80 -10.07 -5.04 10.21
N LEU A 81 -10.29 -3.86 10.80
CA LEU A 81 -9.68 -3.51 12.08
C LEU A 81 -10.07 -4.50 13.18
N ASP A 82 -11.32 -4.95 13.20
CA ASP A 82 -11.81 -5.93 14.20
C ASP A 82 -11.15 -7.31 14.05
N GLN A 83 -10.61 -7.64 12.87
CA GLN A 83 -9.87 -8.89 12.61
C GLN A 83 -8.39 -8.79 12.97
N ILE A 84 -7.84 -7.58 13.17
CA ILE A 84 -6.43 -7.39 13.50
C ILE A 84 -6.28 -7.32 15.01
N ALA A 85 -5.68 -8.36 15.61
CA ALA A 85 -5.40 -8.41 17.04
C ALA A 85 -4.19 -7.52 17.42
N ASP A 86 -3.13 -7.52 16.62
CA ASP A 86 -1.91 -6.77 16.91
C ASP A 86 -2.13 -5.25 16.81
N SER A 87 -1.85 -4.54 17.90
CA SER A 87 -2.11 -3.10 18.00
C SER A 87 -1.24 -2.28 17.04
N ARG A 88 -0.01 -2.73 16.79
CA ARG A 88 0.92 -2.05 15.89
C ARG A 88 0.45 -2.17 14.43
N LEU A 89 -0.02 -3.34 14.03
CA LEU A 89 -0.58 -3.61 12.73
C LEU A 89 -1.89 -2.85 12.51
N ARG A 90 -2.76 -2.75 13.53
CA ARG A 90 -3.96 -1.88 13.49
C ARG A 90 -3.58 -0.43 13.20
N ASP A 91 -2.54 0.08 13.85
CA ASP A 91 -2.08 1.45 13.65
C ASP A 91 -1.49 1.69 12.26
N ILE A 92 -0.77 0.70 11.71
CA ILE A 92 -0.27 0.74 10.33
C ILE A 92 -1.45 0.77 9.35
N TYR A 93 -2.42 -0.13 9.52
CA TYR A 93 -3.63 -0.18 8.69
C TYR A 93 -4.37 1.15 8.69
N ARG A 94 -4.57 1.74 9.88
CA ARG A 94 -5.26 3.02 10.05
C ARG A 94 -4.53 4.15 9.32
N GLN A 95 -3.23 4.32 9.57
CA GLN A 95 -2.45 5.40 8.97
C GLN A 95 -2.39 5.32 7.44
N LEU A 96 -2.26 4.10 6.89
CA LEU A 96 -2.30 3.90 5.43
C LEU A 96 -3.68 4.21 4.85
N SER A 97 -4.74 3.75 5.50
CA SER A 97 -6.13 3.99 5.04
C SER A 97 -6.52 5.47 5.12
N GLU A 98 -6.13 6.17 6.18
CA GLU A 98 -6.30 7.61 6.33
C GLU A 98 -5.57 8.36 5.22
N SER A 99 -4.29 8.05 4.99
CA SER A 99 -3.49 8.67 3.93
C SER A 99 -4.08 8.45 2.53
N ILE A 100 -4.56 7.23 2.24
CA ILE A 100 -5.24 6.92 0.96
C ILE A 100 -6.53 7.73 0.81
N THR A 101 -7.34 7.80 1.87
CA THR A 101 -8.61 8.54 1.88
C THR A 101 -8.39 10.02 1.61
N GLU A 102 -7.40 10.64 2.26
CA GLU A 102 -7.04 12.04 2.06
C GLU A 102 -6.62 12.33 0.62
N ILE A 103 -5.76 11.48 0.04
CA ILE A 103 -5.32 11.62 -1.35
C ILE A 103 -6.50 11.45 -2.32
N SER A 104 -7.38 10.48 -2.08
CA SER A 104 -8.57 10.24 -2.92
C SER A 104 -9.50 11.45 -2.92
N LYS A 105 -9.82 12.01 -1.73
CA LYS A 105 -10.63 13.23 -1.59
C LYS A 105 -9.99 14.42 -2.30
N ARG A 106 -8.67 14.61 -2.16
CA ARG A 106 -7.94 15.68 -2.84
C ARG A 106 -8.05 15.58 -4.36
N ASN A 107 -7.95 14.37 -4.91
CA ASN A 107 -8.03 14.16 -6.36
C ASN A 107 -9.44 14.41 -6.90
N GLN A 108 -10.49 14.09 -6.14
CA GLN A 108 -11.89 14.37 -6.52
C GLN A 108 -12.23 15.87 -6.52
N LEU A 109 -11.57 16.68 -5.69
CA LEU A 109 -11.77 18.14 -5.64
C LEU A 109 -11.06 18.89 -6.80
N LEU A 110 -10.18 18.20 -7.55
CA LEU A 110 -9.40 18.77 -8.64
C LEU A 110 -9.93 18.39 -10.04
N THR A 111 -11.02 17.60 -10.09
CA THR A 111 -11.74 17.16 -11.30
C THR A 111 -13.11 17.79 -11.34
#